data_AF-A0A946XJV3-F1
#
_entry.id   AF-A0A946XJV3-F1
#
_cell.length_a   1.000
_cell.length_b   1.000
_cell.length_c   1.000
_cell.angle_alpha   90.00
_cell.angle_beta   90.00
_cell.angle_gamma   90.00
#
_symmetry.space_group_name_H-M   'P 1'
#
loop_
_entity.id
_entity.type
_entity.pdbx_description
1 polymer ?
#
loop_
_entity_poly.entity_id
_entity_poly.type
_entity_poly.pdbx_seq_one_letter_code
_entity_poly.pdbx_strand_id
1 'polypeptide(L)'
;MPILDRTAAELPVTIKASSYTLLPTDVGTELQFLNASAITAILPPVAEVENGYNIVIRNIGAGTLTIDPSGSEQIDGVTTLALATDDWQWIRSDATEWKTVTSNSTDIADGSVTTAKIANNAVDGTKIAMGSDAQGDVLYYNGTDYVRLGAGTSGQVLQTNGSAANPSWVDAASGGGKVVQVVNVIDGAVSTGTTTLPYDDTIPQNTEGNEFITLSITPNNSSNLLKIESVICAASPDTTSIIAALFQDSTAGALASIAKYQIANNPTILGFTHYMTAGTTSATTFKVRIGINASGTITFNGQSSGRKLGGNIASSITITEIEV
;
A
#
# COMPACT_ATOMS: atom_id res chain seq x y z
N MET A 1 39.41 -52.84 -20.37
CA MET A 1 38.11 -52.88 -21.09
C MET A 1 37.43 -51.53 -20.92
N PRO A 2 36.91 -50.89 -21.97
CA PRO A 2 36.28 -49.58 -21.84
C PRO A 2 34.89 -49.71 -21.21
N ILE A 3 34.59 -48.77 -20.31
CA ILE A 3 33.51 -48.79 -19.32
C ILE A 3 32.20 -48.20 -19.87
N LEU A 4 31.93 -48.39 -21.16
CA LEU A 4 30.73 -47.84 -21.80
C LEU A 4 29.54 -48.79 -21.55
N ASP A 5 28.52 -48.28 -20.86
CA ASP A 5 27.13 -48.79 -20.72
C ASP A 5 26.70 -49.74 -19.58
N ARG A 6 27.53 -50.07 -18.59
CA ARG A 6 27.00 -50.80 -17.41
C ARG A 6 26.32 -49.84 -16.45
N THR A 7 24.99 -49.81 -16.45
CA THR A 7 24.20 -49.22 -15.34
C THR A 7 24.35 -50.11 -14.09
N ALA A 8 24.18 -49.56 -12.88
CA ALA A 8 24.33 -50.30 -11.62
C ALA A 8 23.49 -51.61 -11.55
N ALA A 9 22.44 -51.74 -12.39
CA ALA A 9 21.55 -52.89 -12.44
C ALA A 9 22.17 -54.19 -13.00
N GLU A 10 23.38 -54.17 -13.57
CA GLU A 10 24.02 -55.35 -14.20
C GLU A 10 25.25 -55.89 -13.46
N LEU A 11 25.55 -55.38 -12.26
CA LEU A 11 26.70 -55.81 -11.46
C LEU A 11 26.35 -57.04 -10.61
N PRO A 12 27.27 -58.01 -10.45
CA PRO A 12 27.08 -59.12 -9.50
C PRO A 12 26.89 -58.58 -8.08
N VAL A 13 25.87 -59.07 -7.38
CA VAL A 13 25.51 -58.60 -6.03
C VAL A 13 26.00 -59.58 -4.97
N THR A 14 26.62 -59.08 -3.91
CA THR A 14 26.97 -59.86 -2.70
C THR A 14 26.50 -59.15 -1.44
N ILE A 15 25.90 -59.89 -0.51
CA ILE A 15 25.41 -59.35 0.76
C ILE A 15 26.45 -59.55 1.87
N LYS A 16 26.66 -58.51 2.69
CA LYS A 16 27.48 -58.52 3.90
C LYS A 16 26.61 -58.16 5.10
N ALA A 17 26.70 -58.96 6.16
CA ALA A 17 25.93 -58.76 7.39
C ALA A 17 26.73 -58.12 8.53
N SER A 18 27.97 -57.68 8.28
CA SER A 18 28.88 -57.06 9.24
C SER A 18 29.82 -56.09 8.53
N SER A 19 30.61 -55.33 9.28
CA SER A 19 31.73 -54.58 8.70
C SER A 19 32.62 -55.50 7.87
N TYR A 20 33.12 -54.99 6.75
CA TYR A 20 33.85 -55.78 5.76
C TYR A 20 34.95 -54.93 5.12
N THR A 21 36.16 -55.48 5.09
CA THR A 21 37.27 -54.92 4.33
C THR A 21 37.20 -55.44 2.90
N LEU A 22 37.06 -54.53 1.96
CA LEU A 22 36.95 -54.83 0.54
C LEU A 22 38.26 -55.41 0.01
N LEU A 23 38.12 -56.40 -0.87
CA LEU A 23 39.23 -57.09 -1.51
C LEU A 23 39.45 -56.54 -2.93
N PRO A 24 40.67 -56.68 -3.49
CA PRO A 24 40.93 -56.38 -4.90
C PRO A 24 40.01 -57.12 -5.88
N THR A 25 39.47 -58.28 -5.47
CA THR A 25 38.53 -59.10 -6.26
C THR A 25 37.08 -58.61 -6.23
N ASP A 26 36.72 -57.68 -5.34
CA ASP A 26 35.35 -57.13 -5.27
C ASP A 26 35.08 -56.08 -6.37
N VAL A 27 36.08 -55.80 -7.21
CA VAL A 27 35.97 -54.89 -8.36
C VAL A 27 34.82 -55.26 -9.28
N GLY A 28 34.05 -54.26 -9.69
CA GLY A 28 32.94 -54.40 -10.63
C GLY A 28 31.73 -55.14 -10.07
N THR A 29 31.56 -55.15 -8.74
CA THR A 29 30.40 -55.75 -8.05
C THR A 29 29.57 -54.70 -7.31
N GLU A 30 28.40 -55.10 -6.85
CA GLU A 30 27.62 -54.39 -5.84
C GLU A 30 27.70 -55.13 -4.49
N LEU A 31 28.24 -54.46 -3.47
CA LEU A 31 28.19 -54.94 -2.10
C LEU A 31 27.02 -54.32 -1.36
N GLN A 32 26.09 -55.16 -0.95
CA GLN A 32 24.94 -54.77 -0.15
C GLN A 32 25.20 -55.08 1.31
N PHE A 33 25.02 -54.09 2.17
CA PHE A 33 25.23 -54.24 3.61
C PHE A 33 23.89 -54.29 4.33
N LEU A 34 23.61 -55.41 5.00
CA LEU A 34 22.35 -55.67 5.69
C LEU A 34 22.63 -55.86 7.19
N ASN A 35 22.62 -54.76 7.95
CA ASN A 35 22.73 -54.80 9.40
C ASN A 35 21.82 -53.76 10.05
N ALA A 36 21.25 -54.09 11.21
CA ALA A 36 20.41 -53.18 11.99
C ALA A 36 21.23 -52.17 12.80
N SER A 37 22.49 -52.49 13.09
CA SER A 37 23.47 -51.63 13.76
C SER A 37 24.42 -50.99 12.76
N ALA A 38 25.07 -49.90 13.17
CA ALA A 38 26.08 -49.24 12.34
C ALA A 38 27.26 -50.18 12.04
N ILE A 39 27.70 -50.18 10.78
CA ILE A 39 28.79 -51.02 10.27
C ILE A 39 29.59 -50.26 9.23
N THR A 40 30.78 -50.77 8.92
CA THR A 40 31.74 -50.09 8.05
C THR A 40 32.12 -50.94 6.83
N ALA A 41 32.00 -50.38 5.64
CA ALA A 41 32.66 -50.87 4.44
C ALA A 41 34.05 -50.22 4.35
N ILE A 42 35.10 -50.99 4.61
CA ILE A 42 36.47 -50.48 4.66
C ILE A 42 37.08 -50.67 3.26
N LEU A 43 37.40 -49.57 2.58
CA LEU A 43 38.08 -49.62 1.28
C LEU A 43 39.54 -50.07 1.47
N PRO A 44 40.12 -50.84 0.54
CA PRO A 44 41.54 -51.15 0.56
C PRO A 44 42.37 -49.85 0.40
N PRO A 45 43.67 -49.85 0.74
CA PRO A 45 44.56 -48.75 0.40
C PRO A 45 44.51 -48.45 -1.10
N VAL A 46 44.39 -47.18 -1.48
CA VAL A 46 44.23 -46.76 -2.88
C VAL A 46 45.42 -47.18 -3.74
N ALA A 47 46.61 -47.26 -3.14
CA ALA A 47 47.85 -47.70 -3.78
C ALA A 47 47.93 -49.22 -4.03
N GLU A 48 47.08 -50.02 -3.37
CA GLU A 48 47.03 -51.48 -3.51
C GLU A 48 45.98 -51.95 -4.52
N VAL A 49 45.19 -51.03 -5.07
CA VAL A 49 44.22 -51.30 -6.12
C VAL A 49 44.60 -50.58 -7.41
N GLU A 50 44.36 -51.23 -8.55
CA GLU A 50 44.68 -50.66 -9.86
C GLU A 50 43.76 -49.46 -10.18
N ASN A 51 44.27 -48.54 -11.02
CA ASN A 51 43.44 -47.49 -11.61
C ASN A 51 42.28 -48.15 -12.38
N GLY A 52 41.05 -47.82 -11.99
CA GLY A 52 39.84 -48.42 -12.54
C GLY A 52 39.18 -49.46 -11.63
N TYR A 53 39.74 -49.75 -10.45
CA TYR A 53 38.98 -50.41 -9.39
C TYR A 53 37.72 -49.59 -9.10
N ASN A 54 36.56 -50.21 -9.20
CA ASN A 54 35.27 -49.55 -9.01
C ASN A 54 34.29 -50.52 -8.37
N ILE A 55 33.41 -49.99 -7.52
CA ILE A 55 32.46 -50.80 -6.76
C ILE A 55 31.23 -49.99 -6.40
N VAL A 56 30.06 -50.62 -6.41
CA VAL A 56 28.84 -50.04 -5.84
C VAL A 56 28.70 -50.56 -4.41
N ILE A 57 28.52 -49.65 -3.46
CA ILE A 57 28.25 -49.98 -2.07
C ILE A 57 26.85 -49.48 -1.76
N ARG A 58 25.98 -50.38 -1.31
CA ARG A 58 24.59 -50.08 -0.96
C ARG A 58 24.32 -50.46 0.48
N ASN A 59 23.62 -49.59 1.20
CA ASN A 59 23.04 -49.93 2.48
C ASN A 59 21.61 -50.44 2.28
N ILE A 60 21.34 -51.67 2.69
CA ILE A 60 19.98 -52.25 2.71
C ILE A 60 19.53 -52.56 4.15
N GLY A 61 20.35 -52.18 5.14
CA GLY A 61 20.08 -52.33 6.56
C GLY A 61 19.59 -51.05 7.21
N ALA A 62 19.03 -51.19 8.42
CA ALA A 62 18.52 -50.06 9.19
C ALA A 62 19.62 -49.25 9.91
N GLY A 63 20.81 -49.82 10.08
CA GLY A 63 21.96 -49.13 10.65
C GLY A 63 22.67 -48.25 9.61
N THR A 64 23.31 -47.17 10.05
CA THR A 64 24.15 -46.35 9.17
C THR A 64 25.33 -47.18 8.65
N LEU A 65 25.52 -47.22 7.34
CA LEU A 65 26.71 -47.80 6.72
C LEU A 65 27.74 -46.70 6.49
N THR A 66 28.91 -46.83 7.10
CA THR A 66 30.03 -45.92 6.84
C THR A 66 30.96 -46.54 5.80
N ILE A 67 31.25 -45.83 4.73
CA ILE A 67 32.33 -46.15 3.80
C ILE A 67 33.58 -45.41 4.29
N ASP A 68 34.62 -46.18 4.57
CA ASP A 68 35.85 -45.70 5.23
C ASP A 68 37.08 -46.10 4.41
N PRO A 69 37.80 -45.14 3.78
CA PRO A 69 39.10 -45.38 3.19
C PRO A 69 40.14 -45.88 4.19
N SER A 70 41.20 -46.52 3.69
CA SER A 70 42.25 -47.02 4.57
C SER A 70 43.09 -45.87 5.15
N GLY A 71 43.23 -45.83 6.48
CA GLY A 71 44.12 -44.91 7.15
C GLY A 71 43.68 -43.44 7.04
N SER A 72 44.50 -42.61 6.38
CA SER A 72 44.23 -41.17 6.19
C SER A 72 43.79 -40.80 4.77
N GLU A 73 43.46 -41.79 3.95
CA GLU A 73 42.94 -41.57 2.60
C GLU A 73 41.55 -40.91 2.66
N GLN A 74 41.14 -40.25 1.57
CA GLN A 74 39.87 -39.53 1.48
C GLN A 74 39.10 -39.91 0.23
N ILE A 75 37.76 -39.78 0.29
CA ILE A 75 36.85 -39.88 -0.85
C ILE A 75 36.42 -38.46 -1.20
N ASP A 76 36.78 -37.93 -2.36
CA ASP A 76 36.45 -36.55 -2.76
C ASP A 76 36.76 -35.47 -1.69
N GLY A 77 37.82 -35.68 -0.91
CA GLY A 77 38.25 -34.75 0.15
C GLY A 77 37.52 -34.92 1.49
N VAL A 78 36.60 -35.87 1.62
CA VAL A 78 35.98 -36.26 2.91
C VAL A 78 36.60 -37.56 3.44
N THR A 79 36.72 -37.68 4.76
CA THR A 79 37.35 -38.85 5.41
C THR A 79 36.48 -40.09 5.39
N THR A 80 35.15 -39.95 5.42
CA THR A 80 34.21 -41.08 5.31
C THR A 80 32.94 -40.62 4.62
N LEU A 81 32.18 -41.57 4.06
CA LEU A 81 30.82 -41.33 3.56
C LEU A 81 29.84 -42.16 4.39
N ALA A 82 28.76 -41.55 4.88
CA ALA A 82 27.69 -42.27 5.56
C ALA A 82 26.54 -42.49 4.58
N LEU A 83 26.06 -43.73 4.49
CA LEU A 83 24.89 -44.11 3.71
C LEU A 83 23.74 -44.44 4.67
N ALA A 84 22.60 -43.74 4.52
CA ALA A 84 21.37 -44.11 5.21
C ALA A 84 20.77 -45.37 4.57
N THR A 85 19.70 -45.91 5.17
CA THR A 85 18.98 -47.05 4.59
C THR A 85 18.58 -46.75 3.14
N ASP A 86 18.78 -47.71 2.25
CA ASP A 86 18.51 -47.67 0.80
C ASP A 86 19.42 -46.75 -0.02
N ASP A 87 20.33 -46.01 0.61
CA ASP A 87 21.35 -45.23 -0.09
C ASP A 87 22.42 -46.12 -0.72
N TRP A 88 22.94 -45.69 -1.86
CA TRP A 88 24.09 -46.30 -2.50
C TRP A 88 25.04 -45.28 -3.10
N GLN A 89 26.31 -45.67 -3.11
CA GLN A 89 27.39 -44.88 -3.69
C GLN A 89 28.21 -45.77 -4.62
N TRP A 90 28.40 -45.31 -5.86
CA TRP A 90 29.42 -45.88 -6.74
C TRP A 90 30.74 -45.14 -6.52
N ILE A 91 31.77 -45.90 -6.18
CA ILE A 91 33.13 -45.42 -5.89
C ILE A 91 34.12 -46.02 -6.87
N ARG A 92 35.16 -45.26 -7.21
CA ARG A 92 36.31 -45.73 -7.99
C ARG A 92 37.64 -45.25 -7.43
N SER A 93 38.71 -45.97 -7.74
CA SER A 93 40.11 -45.57 -7.53
C SER A 93 40.74 -45.16 -8.86
N ASP A 94 41.54 -44.09 -8.84
CA ASP A 94 42.47 -43.70 -9.92
C ASP A 94 43.93 -44.07 -9.63
N ALA A 95 44.15 -44.94 -8.63
CA ALA A 95 45.43 -45.31 -8.01
C ALA A 95 46.10 -44.19 -7.19
N THR A 96 45.45 -43.04 -7.00
CA THR A 96 45.95 -41.92 -6.16
C THR A 96 44.91 -41.51 -5.11
N GLU A 97 43.63 -41.44 -5.46
CA GLU A 97 42.53 -41.08 -4.55
C GLU A 97 41.26 -41.91 -4.82
N TRP A 98 40.38 -41.96 -3.82
CA TRP A 98 39.02 -42.47 -3.98
C TRP A 98 38.09 -41.35 -4.48
N LYS A 99 37.27 -41.65 -5.48
CA LYS A 99 36.31 -40.71 -6.08
C LYS A 99 34.92 -41.33 -6.14
N THR A 100 33.89 -40.53 -5.87
CA THR A 100 32.52 -40.89 -6.20
C THR A 100 32.26 -40.78 -7.70
N VAL A 101 31.38 -41.64 -8.22
CA VAL A 101 30.99 -41.66 -9.64
C VAL A 101 29.54 -41.17 -9.78
N THR A 102 28.63 -41.75 -9.01
CA THR A 102 27.22 -41.37 -8.94
C THR A 102 26.61 -42.00 -7.69
N SER A 103 25.49 -41.46 -7.23
CA SER A 103 24.68 -41.99 -6.13
C SER A 103 23.19 -41.89 -6.46
N ASN A 104 22.32 -42.37 -5.57
CA ASN A 104 20.90 -42.05 -5.56
C ASN A 104 20.55 -40.82 -4.74
N SER A 105 21.52 -39.93 -4.44
CA SER A 105 21.19 -38.68 -3.77
C SER A 105 20.10 -37.96 -4.56
N THR A 106 18.92 -37.81 -3.96
CA THR A 106 17.80 -37.08 -4.54
C THR A 106 18.02 -35.57 -4.49
N ASP A 107 19.08 -35.15 -3.80
CA ASP A 107 19.35 -33.76 -3.50
C ASP A 107 20.27 -33.15 -4.53
N ILE A 108 19.93 -31.92 -4.90
CA ILE A 108 20.79 -31.06 -5.70
C ILE A 108 21.91 -30.59 -4.76
N ALA A 109 23.14 -31.03 -5.01
CA ALA A 109 24.29 -30.69 -4.16
C ALA A 109 24.48 -29.18 -3.99
N ASP A 110 25.07 -28.78 -2.87
CA ASP A 110 25.32 -27.36 -2.55
C ASP A 110 26.10 -26.66 -3.68
N GLY A 111 25.63 -25.47 -4.07
CA GLY A 111 26.24 -24.68 -5.14
C GLY A 111 26.16 -25.31 -6.53
N SER A 112 25.53 -26.49 -6.67
CA SER A 112 25.48 -27.18 -7.96
C SER A 112 24.54 -26.47 -8.94
N VAL A 113 23.59 -25.65 -8.51
CA VAL A 113 22.82 -24.75 -9.40
C VAL A 113 23.57 -23.43 -9.56
N THR A 114 24.44 -23.38 -10.55
CA THR A 114 25.12 -22.13 -10.93
C THR A 114 24.21 -21.23 -11.75
N THR A 115 24.55 -19.95 -11.87
CA THR A 115 23.85 -19.01 -12.76
C THR A 115 23.80 -19.50 -14.21
N ALA A 116 24.82 -20.22 -14.69
CA ALA A 116 24.83 -20.80 -16.03
C ALA A 116 23.80 -21.92 -16.23
N LYS A 117 23.40 -22.63 -15.15
CA LYS A 117 22.40 -23.70 -15.20
C LYS A 117 20.97 -23.16 -15.21
N ILE A 118 20.76 -21.92 -14.77
CA ILE A 118 19.50 -21.20 -14.93
C ILE A 118 19.69 -20.20 -16.07
N ALA A 119 19.36 -20.63 -17.30
CA ALA A 119 19.46 -19.75 -18.45
C ALA A 119 18.68 -18.44 -18.24
N ASN A 120 19.07 -17.38 -18.95
CA ASN A 120 18.33 -16.11 -18.91
C ASN A 120 16.86 -16.36 -19.26
N ASN A 121 15.95 -15.82 -18.44
CA ASN A 121 14.49 -16.02 -18.56
C ASN A 121 14.03 -17.49 -18.41
N ALA A 122 14.88 -18.39 -17.88
CA ALA A 122 14.47 -19.77 -17.60
C ALA A 122 13.47 -19.84 -16.46
N VAL A 123 13.47 -18.87 -15.54
CA VAL A 123 12.44 -18.71 -14.51
C VAL A 123 11.35 -17.78 -15.05
N ASP A 124 10.31 -18.41 -15.59
CA ASP A 124 9.11 -17.73 -16.06
C ASP A 124 8.04 -17.69 -14.95
N GLY A 125 6.94 -16.99 -15.22
CA GLY A 125 5.84 -16.85 -14.26
C GLY A 125 5.29 -18.19 -13.76
N THR A 126 5.34 -19.25 -14.58
CA THR A 126 4.86 -20.58 -14.16
C THR A 126 5.71 -21.21 -13.05
N LYS A 127 7.02 -20.91 -13.00
CA LYS A 127 7.94 -21.42 -11.98
C LYS A 127 7.88 -20.64 -10.66
N ILE A 128 7.22 -19.49 -10.64
CA ILE A 128 7.06 -18.63 -9.46
C ILE A 128 5.59 -18.37 -9.10
N ALA A 129 4.67 -19.08 -9.75
CA ALA A 129 3.24 -18.94 -9.53
C ALA A 129 2.87 -19.35 -8.09
N MET A 130 2.01 -18.57 -7.44
CA MET A 130 1.47 -18.87 -6.12
C MET A 130 0.09 -19.56 -6.19
N GLY A 131 -0.30 -20.03 -7.38
CA GLY A 131 -1.47 -20.87 -7.62
C GLY A 131 -2.79 -20.13 -7.82
N SER A 132 -2.86 -18.84 -7.47
CA SER A 132 -4.04 -17.97 -7.66
C SER A 132 -3.69 -16.61 -8.26
N ASP A 133 -2.62 -16.58 -9.06
CA ASP A 133 -2.10 -15.36 -9.66
C ASP A 133 -3.10 -14.75 -10.65
N ALA A 134 -3.28 -13.44 -10.54
CA ALA A 134 -4.14 -12.60 -11.33
C ALA A 134 -3.39 -11.29 -11.65
N GLN A 135 -3.86 -10.59 -12.68
CA GLN A 135 -3.26 -9.31 -13.04
C GLN A 135 -3.40 -8.30 -11.90
N GLY A 136 -2.30 -7.62 -11.57
CA GLY A 136 -2.26 -6.57 -10.54
C GLY A 136 -1.91 -7.08 -9.13
N ASP A 137 -1.63 -8.36 -8.96
CA ASP A 137 -1.17 -8.90 -7.70
C ASP A 137 0.21 -8.40 -7.29
N VAL A 138 0.44 -8.39 -5.98
CA VAL A 138 1.70 -8.02 -5.37
C VAL A 138 2.20 -9.17 -4.51
N LEU A 139 3.48 -9.52 -4.63
CA LEU A 139 4.13 -10.47 -3.73
C LEU A 139 4.77 -9.70 -2.57
N TYR A 140 4.54 -10.14 -1.33
CA TYR A 140 5.12 -9.53 -0.15
C TYR A 140 5.61 -10.58 0.85
N TYR A 141 6.59 -10.23 1.67
CA TYR A 141 7.08 -11.10 2.74
C TYR A 141 6.24 -10.91 4.01
N ASN A 142 5.62 -11.97 4.53
CA ASN A 142 4.71 -11.91 5.68
C ASN A 142 5.40 -12.12 7.04
N GLY A 143 6.74 -12.22 7.05
CA GLY A 143 7.52 -12.57 8.25
C GLY A 143 8.07 -14.00 8.24
N THR A 144 7.53 -14.88 7.39
CA THR A 144 7.99 -16.28 7.23
C THR A 144 8.24 -16.62 5.76
N ASP A 145 7.28 -16.29 4.90
CA ASP A 145 7.29 -16.63 3.48
C ASP A 145 6.96 -15.42 2.62
N TYR A 146 7.26 -15.54 1.33
CA TYR A 146 6.69 -14.67 0.32
C TYR A 146 5.28 -15.16 -0.02
N VAL A 147 4.30 -14.27 0.14
CA VAL A 147 2.88 -14.55 -0.08
C VAL A 147 2.25 -13.51 -0.98
N ARG A 148 1.13 -13.89 -1.60
CA ARG A 148 0.37 -13.06 -2.52
C ARG A 148 -0.57 -12.12 -1.76
N LEU A 149 -0.53 -10.84 -2.11
CA LEU A 149 -1.61 -9.88 -1.89
C LEU A 149 -2.35 -9.71 -3.22
N GLY A 150 -3.63 -10.06 -3.25
CA GLY A 150 -4.46 -9.90 -4.44
C GLY A 150 -4.59 -8.45 -4.86
N ALA A 151 -4.84 -8.18 -6.15
CA ALA A 151 -5.07 -6.83 -6.66
C ALA A 151 -6.17 -6.08 -5.86
N GLY A 152 -5.94 -4.78 -5.61
CA GLY A 152 -6.92 -3.89 -5.00
C GLY A 152 -8.02 -3.46 -5.98
N THR A 153 -9.06 -2.81 -5.46
CA THR A 153 -10.09 -2.17 -6.28
C THR A 153 -9.69 -0.77 -6.71
N SER A 154 -10.32 -0.25 -7.78
CA SER A 154 -10.09 1.13 -8.23
C SER A 154 -10.28 2.12 -7.08
N GLY A 155 -9.32 3.04 -6.92
CA GLY A 155 -9.32 4.03 -5.85
C GLY A 155 -8.55 3.59 -4.59
N GLN A 156 -8.09 2.35 -4.52
CA GLN A 156 -7.25 1.89 -3.41
C GLN A 156 -5.76 2.19 -3.63
N VAL A 157 -5.05 2.40 -2.52
CA VAL A 157 -3.60 2.54 -2.46
C VAL A 157 -3.01 1.45 -1.56
N LEU A 158 -1.78 1.05 -1.87
CA LEU A 158 -1.04 0.09 -1.06
C LEU A 158 -0.44 0.81 0.15
N GLN A 159 -0.78 0.37 1.35
CA GLN A 159 -0.29 0.95 2.59
C GLN A 159 0.38 -0.11 3.46
N THR A 160 1.50 0.24 4.09
CA THR A 160 2.07 -0.52 5.22
C THR A 160 1.59 0.09 6.54
N ASN A 161 1.09 -0.73 7.46
CA ASN A 161 0.53 -0.27 8.74
C ASN A 161 1.59 -0.09 9.84
N GLY A 162 2.83 0.24 9.43
CA GLY A 162 3.99 0.36 10.32
C GLY A 162 4.94 -0.83 10.26
N SER A 163 5.92 -0.83 11.16
CA SER A 163 6.96 -1.87 11.22
C SER A 163 6.34 -3.24 11.52
N ALA A 164 6.80 -4.28 10.82
CA ALA A 164 6.31 -5.66 10.91
C ALA A 164 4.83 -5.89 10.54
N ALA A 165 4.14 -4.87 10.02
CA ALA A 165 2.80 -5.04 9.49
C ALA A 165 2.83 -5.44 8.01
N ASN A 166 1.93 -6.35 7.65
CA ASN A 166 1.72 -6.70 6.25
C ASN A 166 1.15 -5.49 5.48
N PRO A 167 1.54 -5.32 4.20
CA PRO A 167 0.90 -4.37 3.33
C PRO A 167 -0.56 -4.77 3.09
N SER A 168 -1.43 -3.76 2.96
CA SER A 168 -2.85 -3.93 2.66
C SER A 168 -3.33 -2.85 1.71
N TRP A 169 -4.35 -3.15 0.91
CA TRP A 169 -5.07 -2.13 0.17
C TRP A 169 -5.98 -1.34 1.11
N VAL A 170 -5.90 -0.03 1.01
CA VAL A 170 -6.80 0.90 1.71
C VAL A 170 -7.41 1.84 0.69
N ASP A 171 -8.61 2.33 0.93
CA ASP A 171 -9.17 3.39 0.10
C ASP A 171 -8.27 4.63 0.20
N ALA A 172 -7.92 5.21 -0.95
CA ALA A 172 -7.18 6.45 -0.96
C ALA A 172 -7.98 7.49 -0.19
N ALA A 173 -7.34 8.17 0.77
CA ALA A 173 -7.98 9.31 1.40
C ALA A 173 -8.37 10.31 0.31
N SER A 174 -9.67 10.57 0.15
CA SER A 174 -10.16 11.76 -0.54
C SER A 174 -9.43 12.92 0.09
N GLY A 175 -8.59 13.63 -0.67
CA GLY A 175 -7.78 14.68 -0.10
C GLY A 175 -8.70 15.80 0.40
N GLY A 176 -9.10 15.75 1.67
CA GLY A 176 -9.90 16.79 2.29
C GLY A 176 -9.17 18.13 2.19
N GLY A 177 -9.92 19.22 2.05
CA GLY A 177 -9.41 20.57 1.93
C GLY A 177 -9.23 21.08 0.50
N LYS A 178 -9.55 20.28 -0.54
CA LYS A 178 -9.57 20.78 -1.93
C LYS A 178 -10.76 21.71 -2.14
N VAL A 179 -10.52 22.85 -2.79
CA VAL A 179 -11.62 23.69 -3.28
C VAL A 179 -12.28 22.99 -4.46
N VAL A 180 -13.54 22.60 -4.28
CA VAL A 180 -14.37 21.90 -5.28
C VAL A 180 -14.91 22.91 -6.29
N GLN A 181 -15.47 24.01 -5.80
CA GLN A 181 -15.96 25.10 -6.63
C GLN A 181 -16.00 26.41 -5.85
N VAL A 182 -16.01 27.52 -6.58
CA VAL A 182 -16.19 28.86 -6.04
C VAL A 182 -17.24 29.57 -6.88
N VAL A 183 -18.29 30.07 -6.24
CA VAL A 183 -19.23 31.01 -6.86
C VAL A 183 -19.10 32.36 -6.17
N ASN A 184 -19.23 33.43 -6.94
CA ASN A 184 -19.06 34.79 -6.45
C ASN A 184 -20.00 35.74 -7.21
N VAL A 185 -20.49 36.74 -6.49
CA VAL A 185 -21.07 37.93 -7.08
C VAL A 185 -20.45 39.17 -6.44
N ILE A 186 -20.20 40.17 -7.28
CA ILE A 186 -19.80 41.52 -6.90
C ILE A 186 -20.89 42.46 -7.41
N ASP A 187 -21.50 43.21 -6.51
CA ASP A 187 -22.49 44.24 -6.84
C ASP A 187 -21.90 45.61 -6.54
N GLY A 188 -21.87 46.50 -7.55
CA GLY A 188 -21.47 47.90 -7.43
C GLY A 188 -22.62 48.89 -7.62
N ALA A 189 -23.85 48.40 -7.87
CA ALA A 189 -25.02 49.24 -8.00
C ALA A 189 -25.39 49.83 -6.64
N VAL A 190 -25.77 51.12 -6.64
CA VAL A 190 -26.37 51.74 -5.45
C VAL A 190 -27.81 51.27 -5.34
N SER A 191 -28.21 50.87 -4.15
CA SER A 191 -29.58 50.48 -3.84
C SER A 191 -29.96 50.99 -2.45
N THR A 192 -31.26 51.10 -2.18
CA THR A 192 -31.77 51.57 -0.90
C THR A 192 -32.84 50.67 -0.32
N GLY A 193 -33.01 50.75 1.00
CA GLY A 193 -34.01 50.00 1.75
C GLY A 193 -34.34 50.70 3.07
N THR A 194 -35.53 50.43 3.61
CA THR A 194 -36.04 51.07 4.84
C THR A 194 -36.51 50.08 5.90
N THR A 195 -36.46 48.78 5.63
CA THR A 195 -36.88 47.75 6.57
C THR A 195 -35.84 47.67 7.69
N THR A 196 -36.31 47.76 8.93
CA THR A 196 -35.45 47.70 10.11
C THR A 196 -34.87 46.31 10.29
N LEU A 197 -33.66 46.22 10.81
CA LEU A 197 -33.09 44.99 11.33
C LEU A 197 -32.71 45.28 12.79
N PRO A 198 -33.51 44.82 13.77
CA PRO A 198 -33.31 45.18 15.18
C PRO A 198 -31.94 44.77 15.71
N TYR A 199 -31.41 45.57 16.63
CA TYR A 199 -30.25 45.20 17.43
C TYR A 199 -30.73 44.85 18.84
N ASP A 200 -31.13 43.59 19.00
CA ASP A 200 -31.63 43.02 20.24
C ASP A 200 -31.13 41.57 20.45
N ASP A 201 -31.67 40.88 21.47
CA ASP A 201 -31.31 39.51 21.83
C ASP A 201 -32.22 38.47 21.16
N THR A 202 -32.57 38.71 19.90
CA THR A 202 -33.26 37.74 19.04
C THR A 202 -32.45 37.48 17.76
N ILE A 203 -32.57 36.27 17.21
CA ILE A 203 -31.92 35.96 15.93
C ILE A 203 -32.61 36.79 14.85
N PRO A 204 -31.87 37.54 14.01
CA PRO A 204 -32.46 38.26 12.89
C PRO A 204 -33.32 37.34 12.02
N GLN A 205 -34.52 37.78 11.67
CA GLN A 205 -35.48 37.05 10.88
C GLN A 205 -35.43 37.46 9.41
N ASN A 206 -35.75 36.54 8.49
CA ASN A 206 -35.67 36.76 7.04
C ASN A 206 -36.69 37.80 6.50
N THR A 207 -37.61 38.26 7.35
CA THR A 207 -38.53 39.37 7.09
C THR A 207 -37.98 40.74 7.53
N GLU A 208 -36.83 40.77 8.19
CA GLU A 208 -36.16 41.98 8.68
C GLU A 208 -35.05 42.42 7.74
N GLY A 209 -34.68 43.70 7.79
CA GLY A 209 -33.75 44.32 6.84
C GLY A 209 -34.21 44.22 5.39
N ASN A 210 -33.39 44.72 4.47
CA ASN A 210 -33.61 44.59 3.04
C ASN A 210 -32.55 43.66 2.44
N GLU A 211 -32.97 42.78 1.54
CA GLU A 211 -32.05 41.94 0.76
C GLU A 211 -31.33 42.77 -0.30
N PHE A 212 -30.00 42.69 -0.32
CA PHE A 212 -29.17 43.42 -1.28
C PHE A 212 -28.31 42.50 -2.15
N ILE A 213 -27.88 41.34 -1.62
CA ILE A 213 -27.10 40.37 -2.38
C ILE A 213 -27.71 38.99 -2.21
N THR A 214 -27.84 38.26 -3.31
CA THR A 214 -28.22 36.84 -3.31
C THR A 214 -27.28 36.05 -4.21
N LEU A 215 -26.95 34.81 -3.80
CA LEU A 215 -26.12 33.90 -4.56
C LEU A 215 -26.48 32.46 -4.25
N SER A 216 -26.70 31.65 -5.30
CA SER A 216 -26.95 30.22 -5.16
C SER A 216 -25.70 29.40 -5.48
N ILE A 217 -25.57 28.26 -4.82
CA ILE A 217 -24.60 27.20 -5.13
C ILE A 217 -25.34 25.87 -5.19
N THR A 218 -24.92 24.96 -6.08
CA THR A 218 -25.37 23.56 -6.08
C THR A 218 -24.18 22.71 -5.62
N PRO A 219 -24.11 22.30 -4.35
CA PRO A 219 -22.96 21.55 -3.84
C PRO A 219 -22.79 20.22 -4.58
N ASN A 220 -21.54 19.83 -4.82
CA ASN A 220 -21.21 18.56 -5.46
C ASN A 220 -21.48 17.37 -4.52
N ASN A 221 -21.27 17.56 -3.22
CA ASN A 221 -21.50 16.54 -2.21
C ASN A 221 -22.12 17.17 -0.95
N SER A 222 -23.17 16.56 -0.41
CA SER A 222 -23.83 17.05 0.81
C SER A 222 -22.92 17.07 2.04
N SER A 223 -21.84 16.31 2.04
CA SER A 223 -20.86 16.26 3.13
C SER A 223 -19.76 17.32 3.02
N ASN A 224 -19.63 18.00 1.87
CA ASN A 224 -18.63 19.05 1.70
C ASN A 224 -18.91 20.24 2.62
N LEU A 225 -17.88 21.04 2.88
CA LEU A 225 -17.99 22.26 3.67
C LEU A 225 -18.22 23.47 2.75
N LEU A 226 -19.17 24.32 3.09
CA LEU A 226 -19.37 25.63 2.47
C LEU A 226 -18.74 26.70 3.36
N LYS A 227 -17.80 27.46 2.79
CA LYS A 227 -17.28 28.71 3.34
C LYS A 227 -17.93 29.88 2.63
N ILE A 228 -18.77 30.63 3.34
CA ILE A 228 -19.46 31.82 2.83
C ILE A 228 -18.77 33.06 3.38
N GLU A 229 -18.27 33.91 2.49
CA GLU A 229 -17.59 35.16 2.83
C GLU A 229 -18.36 36.33 2.25
N SER A 230 -18.71 37.30 3.09
CA SER A 230 -19.43 38.51 2.69
C SER A 230 -18.63 39.75 3.04
N VAL A 231 -18.55 40.71 2.12
CA VAL A 231 -17.96 42.03 2.33
C VAL A 231 -18.94 43.07 1.82
N ILE A 232 -19.50 43.85 2.73
CA ILE A 232 -20.63 44.74 2.46
C ILE A 232 -20.27 46.17 2.80
N CYS A 233 -20.58 47.12 1.92
CA CYS A 233 -20.52 48.54 2.21
C CYS A 233 -21.92 49.15 2.21
N ALA A 234 -22.33 49.72 3.35
CA ALA A 234 -23.59 50.42 3.46
C ALA A 234 -23.50 51.63 4.39
N ALA A 235 -24.37 52.60 4.20
CA ALA A 235 -24.50 53.78 5.05
C ALA A 235 -25.97 54.02 5.41
N SER A 236 -26.23 54.70 6.54
CA SER A 236 -27.55 55.27 6.84
C SER A 236 -27.44 56.75 7.19
N PRO A 237 -28.51 57.56 7.11
CA PRO A 237 -28.48 58.95 7.56
C PRO A 237 -28.44 59.08 9.09
N ASP A 238 -28.59 57.98 9.82
CA ASP A 238 -28.73 57.96 11.27
C ASP A 238 -27.45 57.47 11.96
N THR A 239 -27.20 57.99 13.16
CA THR A 239 -26.19 57.44 14.06
C THR A 239 -26.83 56.32 14.86
N THR A 240 -26.63 55.07 14.44
CA THR A 240 -27.32 53.89 14.96
C THR A 240 -26.53 52.61 14.67
N SER A 241 -26.97 51.48 15.22
CA SER A 241 -26.43 50.17 14.85
C SER A 241 -26.88 49.79 13.44
N ILE A 242 -25.91 49.53 12.56
CA ILE A 242 -26.13 48.88 11.26
C ILE A 242 -25.81 47.40 11.39
N ILE A 243 -26.67 46.56 10.83
CA ILE A 243 -26.57 45.12 10.96
C ILE A 243 -26.68 44.48 9.58
N ALA A 244 -25.83 43.51 9.31
CA ALA A 244 -25.92 42.62 8.17
C ALA A 244 -26.11 41.19 8.66
N ALA A 245 -26.96 40.42 7.98
CA ALA A 245 -27.26 39.04 8.33
C ALA A 245 -27.35 38.16 7.09
N LEU A 246 -26.87 36.92 7.24
CA LEU A 246 -26.86 35.88 6.21
C LEU A 246 -28.05 34.94 6.42
N PHE A 247 -28.84 34.74 5.37
CA PHE A 247 -29.96 33.81 5.36
C PHE A 247 -29.75 32.75 4.28
N GLN A 248 -30.35 31.59 4.47
CA GLN A 248 -30.34 30.49 3.51
C GLN A 248 -31.77 30.15 3.09
N ASP A 249 -32.01 30.12 1.79
CA ASP A 249 -33.26 29.74 1.15
C ASP A 249 -34.47 30.47 1.75
N SER A 250 -35.40 29.74 2.36
CA SER A 250 -36.58 30.26 3.06
C SER A 250 -36.47 30.13 4.58
N THR A 251 -35.30 29.77 5.11
CA THR A 251 -35.08 29.64 6.56
C THR A 251 -35.31 30.99 7.24
N ALA A 252 -36.05 30.97 8.36
CA ALA A 252 -36.45 32.19 9.05
C ALA A 252 -35.27 32.88 9.74
N GLY A 253 -34.50 32.14 10.54
CA GLY A 253 -33.36 32.69 11.28
C GLY A 253 -32.11 32.85 10.40
N ALA A 254 -31.35 33.91 10.67
CA ALA A 254 -30.04 34.11 10.09
C ALA A 254 -29.04 33.04 10.55
N LEU A 255 -28.14 32.63 9.65
CA LEU A 255 -27.02 31.73 9.91
C LEU A 255 -25.82 32.44 10.55
N ALA A 256 -25.64 33.72 10.21
CA ALA A 256 -24.61 34.59 10.75
C ALA A 256 -25.09 36.03 10.69
N SER A 257 -24.63 36.86 11.62
CA SER A 257 -24.92 38.29 11.63
C SER A 257 -23.75 39.07 12.20
N ILE A 258 -23.63 40.33 11.79
CA ILE A 258 -22.67 41.28 12.35
C ILE A 258 -23.35 42.63 12.50
N ALA A 259 -23.10 43.29 13.63
CA ALA A 259 -23.55 44.64 13.90
C ALA A 259 -22.35 45.57 14.10
N LYS A 260 -22.50 46.82 13.69
CA LYS A 260 -21.54 47.88 13.98
C LYS A 260 -22.28 49.17 14.31
N TYR A 261 -21.79 49.91 15.29
CA TYR A 261 -22.29 51.25 15.54
C TYR A 261 -21.70 52.21 14.49
N GLN A 262 -22.57 52.80 13.65
CA GLN A 262 -22.16 53.79 12.66
C GLN A 262 -22.61 55.19 13.07
N ILE A 263 -21.92 56.20 12.57
CA ILE A 263 -22.36 57.59 12.61
C ILE A 263 -23.10 57.95 11.32
N ALA A 264 -23.97 58.96 11.41
CA ALA A 264 -24.77 59.46 10.29
C ALA A 264 -23.94 59.67 9.01
N ASN A 265 -24.44 59.09 7.92
CA ASN A 265 -23.91 59.17 6.57
C ASN A 265 -22.46 58.67 6.42
N ASN A 266 -21.99 57.77 7.27
CA ASN A 266 -20.66 57.18 7.15
C ASN A 266 -20.71 55.77 6.53
N PRO A 267 -20.26 55.58 5.27
CA PRO A 267 -20.13 54.25 4.67
C PRO A 267 -19.33 53.32 5.57
N THR A 268 -19.97 52.22 5.97
CA THR A 268 -19.46 51.26 6.92
C THR A 268 -19.29 49.91 6.25
N ILE A 269 -18.11 49.30 6.45
CA ILE A 269 -17.85 47.92 6.00
C ILE A 269 -18.34 46.94 7.06
N LEU A 270 -19.17 45.99 6.64
CA LEU A 270 -19.66 44.84 7.41
C LEU A 270 -19.16 43.58 6.71
N GLY A 271 -18.34 42.78 7.40
CA GLY A 271 -17.78 41.55 6.85
C GLY A 271 -17.89 40.40 7.83
N PHE A 272 -18.22 39.21 7.30
CA PHE A 272 -18.29 37.99 8.09
C PHE A 272 -17.97 36.76 7.23
N THR A 273 -17.54 35.69 7.91
CA THR A 273 -17.33 34.37 7.33
C THR A 273 -18.20 33.37 8.07
N HIS A 274 -18.93 32.53 7.34
CA HIS A 274 -19.73 31.44 7.89
C HIS A 274 -19.27 30.11 7.29
N TYR A 275 -19.10 29.10 8.13
CA TYR A 275 -18.81 27.73 7.71
C TYR A 275 -19.99 26.84 8.05
N MET A 276 -20.42 26.01 7.10
CA MET A 276 -21.47 25.02 7.32
C MET A 276 -21.28 23.80 6.42
N THR A 277 -21.78 22.65 6.85
CA THR A 277 -21.93 21.49 5.95
C THR A 277 -22.91 21.85 4.83
N ALA A 278 -22.62 21.42 3.60
CA ALA A 278 -23.48 21.65 2.44
C ALA A 278 -24.90 21.12 2.68
N GLY A 279 -25.02 19.93 3.29
CA GLY A 279 -26.28 19.33 3.73
C GLY A 279 -27.22 18.88 2.60
N THR A 280 -26.90 19.22 1.35
CA THR A 280 -27.68 18.92 0.15
C THR A 280 -26.77 18.95 -1.08
N THR A 281 -27.20 18.27 -2.15
CA THR A 281 -26.65 18.43 -3.51
C THR A 281 -27.61 19.19 -4.42
N SER A 282 -28.75 19.65 -3.89
CA SER A 282 -29.64 20.57 -4.59
C SER A 282 -29.13 22.01 -4.46
N ALA A 283 -29.58 22.89 -5.36
CA ALA A 283 -29.28 24.31 -5.25
C ALA A 283 -29.75 24.87 -3.90
N THR A 284 -28.85 25.54 -3.19
CA THR A 284 -29.15 26.32 -1.99
C THR A 284 -28.71 27.77 -2.19
N THR A 285 -29.51 28.70 -1.70
CA THR A 285 -29.39 30.14 -1.99
C THR A 285 -29.09 30.92 -0.73
N PHE A 286 -28.00 31.67 -0.74
CA PHE A 286 -27.63 32.57 0.34
C PHE A 286 -28.02 34.00 0.03
N LYS A 287 -28.51 34.71 1.04
CA LYS A 287 -29.02 36.08 0.94
C LYS A 287 -28.42 36.92 2.05
N VAL A 288 -27.87 38.08 1.69
CA VAL A 288 -27.41 39.07 2.65
C VAL A 288 -28.45 40.17 2.76
N ARG A 289 -28.99 40.31 3.97
CA ARG A 289 -29.91 41.40 4.30
C ARG A 289 -29.24 42.39 5.22
N ILE A 290 -29.52 43.68 5.00
CA ILE A 290 -28.93 44.79 5.74
C ILE A 290 -30.06 45.67 6.26
N GLY A 291 -29.92 46.14 7.51
CA GLY A 291 -30.83 47.10 8.10
C GLY A 291 -30.13 47.90 9.20
N ILE A 292 -30.90 48.81 9.80
CA ILE A 292 -30.52 49.53 11.01
C ILE A 292 -31.54 49.29 12.11
N ASN A 293 -31.11 49.49 13.36
CA ASN A 293 -31.96 49.39 14.54
C ASN A 293 -32.99 50.55 14.65
N ALA A 294 -32.79 51.63 13.90
CA ALA A 294 -33.71 52.76 13.83
C ALA A 294 -34.51 52.75 12.51
N SER A 295 -35.58 53.54 12.43
CA SER A 295 -36.27 53.78 11.16
C SER A 295 -35.46 54.76 10.32
N GLY A 296 -34.91 54.30 9.19
CA GLY A 296 -34.14 55.14 8.27
C GLY A 296 -33.79 54.42 6.98
N THR A 297 -33.24 55.15 6.01
CA THR A 297 -32.87 54.59 4.70
C THR A 297 -31.44 54.07 4.72
N ILE A 298 -31.28 52.76 4.58
CA ILE A 298 -29.98 52.17 4.23
C ILE A 298 -29.67 52.49 2.77
N THR A 299 -28.44 52.90 2.50
CA THR A 299 -27.88 53.01 1.15
C THR A 299 -26.76 51.99 1.01
N PHE A 300 -27.00 50.95 0.22
CA PHE A 300 -26.02 49.95 -0.16
C PHE A 300 -25.11 50.51 -1.27
N ASN A 301 -23.79 50.27 -1.18
CA ASN A 301 -22.77 50.79 -2.10
C ASN A 301 -22.80 52.31 -2.33
N GLY A 302 -23.25 53.07 -1.33
CA GLY A 302 -23.40 54.51 -1.45
C GLY A 302 -23.69 55.17 -0.11
N GLN A 303 -24.18 56.41 -0.19
CA GLN A 303 -24.49 57.22 0.98
C GLN A 303 -25.53 58.28 0.61
N SER A 304 -26.45 58.56 1.54
CA SER A 304 -27.56 59.51 1.37
C SER A 304 -28.37 59.24 0.10
N SER A 305 -28.70 57.97 -0.14
CA SER A 305 -29.45 57.48 -1.31
C SER A 305 -28.79 57.75 -2.66
N GLY A 306 -27.48 58.05 -2.68
CA GLY A 306 -26.73 58.35 -3.89
C GLY A 306 -25.45 57.54 -3.99
N ARG A 307 -25.04 57.27 -5.23
CA ARG A 307 -23.72 56.69 -5.52
C ARG A 307 -22.60 57.61 -5.02
N LYS A 308 -21.50 57.03 -4.58
CA LYS A 308 -20.25 57.73 -4.27
C LYS A 308 -19.11 57.17 -5.12
N LEU A 309 -18.01 57.91 -5.24
CA LEU A 309 -16.81 57.48 -5.95
C LEU A 309 -17.09 56.97 -7.38
N GLY A 310 -17.96 57.66 -8.12
CA GLY A 310 -18.35 57.27 -9.49
C GLY A 310 -19.21 55.99 -9.60
N GLY A 311 -19.66 55.42 -8.47
CA GLY A 311 -20.34 54.13 -8.45
C GLY A 311 -19.36 52.93 -8.40
N ASN A 312 -18.14 53.15 -7.91
CA ASN A 312 -17.12 52.10 -7.79
C ASN A 312 -17.00 51.52 -6.37
N ILE A 313 -17.95 51.82 -5.49
CA ILE A 313 -18.09 51.10 -4.21
C ILE A 313 -18.82 49.81 -4.54
N ALA A 314 -18.22 48.68 -4.17
CA ALA A 314 -18.80 47.37 -4.42
C ALA A 314 -18.81 46.52 -3.15
N SER A 315 -19.79 45.64 -3.09
CA SER A 315 -19.97 44.63 -2.06
C SER A 315 -20.00 43.25 -2.72
N SER A 316 -19.64 42.21 -1.98
CA SER A 316 -19.55 40.86 -2.53
C SER A 316 -20.01 39.79 -1.55
N ILE A 317 -20.43 38.66 -2.12
CA ILE A 317 -20.51 37.38 -1.45
C ILE A 317 -19.78 36.33 -2.29
N THR A 318 -18.97 35.51 -1.63
CA THR A 318 -18.26 34.38 -2.22
C THR A 318 -18.63 33.13 -1.44
N ILE A 319 -19.00 32.06 -2.14
CA ILE A 319 -19.24 30.74 -1.55
C ILE A 319 -18.21 29.77 -2.13
N THR A 320 -17.39 29.20 -1.27
CA THR A 320 -16.40 28.16 -1.61
C THR A 320 -16.88 26.82 -1.07
N GLU A 321 -17.01 25.83 -1.94
CA GLU A 321 -17.21 24.44 -1.53
C GLU A 321 -15.85 23.76 -1.36
N ILE A 322 -15.65 23.08 -0.24
CA ILE A 322 -14.39 22.44 0.14
C ILE A 322 -14.68 20.95 0.37
N GLU A 323 -13.92 20.09 -0.30
CA GLU A 323 -13.99 18.63 -0.16
C GLU A 323 -13.61 18.23 1.27
N VAL A 324 -14.36 17.29 1.86
CA VAL A 324 -14.09 16.73 3.18
C VAL A 324 -13.83 15.24 3.06
#